data_AF-A0A1D8UUL6-F1
#
_entry.id   AF-A0A1D8UUL6-F1
#
_cell.length_a   1.000
_cell.length_b   1.000
_cell.length_c   1.000
_cell.angle_alpha   90.00
_cell.angle_beta   90.00
_cell.angle_gamma   90.00
#
_symmetry.space_group_name_H-M   'P 1'
#
loop_
_entity.id
_entity.type
_entity.pdbx_description
1 polymer ?
#
loop_
_entity_poly.entity_id
_entity_poly.type
_entity_poly.pdbx_seq_one_letter_code
_entity_poly.pdbx_strand_id
1 'polypeptide(L)' 'MNAEDIDEWLDSWIEDNYERFEDPNQAVSLCLKDASATGIAEADVVDAAGGDLAAHLIAESMAIAEARED' A
#
# COMPACT_ATOMS: atom_id res chain seq x y z
N MET A 1 15.25 2.06 -7.61
CA MET A 1 14.19 1.06 -7.45
C MET A 1 13.52 0.96 -8.80
N ASN A 2 13.33 -0.24 -9.34
CA ASN A 2 12.56 -0.46 -10.56
C ASN A 2 11.07 -0.63 -10.21
N ALA A 3 10.18 -0.84 -11.19
CA ALA A 3 8.75 -0.99 -10.94
C ALA A 3 8.42 -2.25 -10.10
N GLU A 4 9.03 -3.39 -10.42
CA GLU A 4 8.85 -4.66 -9.69
C GLU A 4 9.28 -4.53 -8.22
N ASP A 5 10.41 -3.86 -7.95
CA ASP A 5 10.87 -3.58 -6.59
C ASP A 5 9.85 -2.72 -5.80
N ILE A 6 9.10 -1.83 -6.47
CA ILE A 6 8.11 -0.94 -5.84
C ILE A 6 6.80 -1.68 -5.61
N ASP A 7 6.38 -2.51 -6.57
CA ASP A 7 5.22 -3.39 -6.41
C ASP A 7 5.44 -4.34 -5.23
N GLU A 8 6.60 -5.03 -5.16
CA GLU A 8 6.95 -5.89 -4.03
C GLU A 8 7.01 -5.15 -2.70
N TRP A 9 7.51 -3.91 -2.70
CA TRP A 9 7.53 -3.06 -1.51
C TRP A 9 6.11 -2.70 -1.07
N LEU A 10 5.23 -2.34 -2.00
CA LEU A 10 3.86 -1.94 -1.71
C LEU A 10 3.06 -3.12 -1.16
N ASP A 11 3.17 -4.30 -1.78
CA ASP A 11 2.54 -5.54 -1.32
C ASP A 11 2.98 -5.88 0.10
N SER A 12 4.29 -5.89 0.35
CA SER A 12 4.86 -6.16 1.68
C SER A 12 4.39 -5.13 2.71
N TRP A 13 4.34 -3.85 2.33
CA TRP A 13 3.88 -2.79 3.22
C TRP A 13 2.40 -2.96 3.59
N ILE A 14 1.55 -3.37 2.64
CA ILE A 14 0.13 -3.65 2.89
C ILE A 14 0.00 -4.83 3.84
N GLU A 15 0.69 -5.95 3.60
CA GLU A 15 0.65 -7.13 4.48
C GLU A 15 1.03 -6.80 5.93
N ASP A 16 2.00 -5.92 6.12
CA ASP A 16 2.48 -5.48 7.44
C ASP A 16 1.53 -4.49 8.14
N ASN A 17 0.68 -3.77 7.39
CA ASN A 17 -0.07 -2.62 7.93
C ASN A 17 -1.60 -2.70 7.74
N TYR A 18 -2.16 -3.66 6.99
CA TYR A 18 -3.59 -3.70 6.64
C TYR A 18 -4.53 -3.68 7.86
N GLU A 19 -4.13 -4.27 8.99
CA GLU A 19 -4.90 -4.25 10.25
C GLU A 19 -5.09 -2.84 10.83
N ARG A 20 -4.32 -1.86 10.33
CA ARG A 20 -4.33 -0.47 10.79
C ARG A 20 -5.15 0.44 9.87
N PHE A 21 -5.76 -0.09 8.81
CA PHE A 21 -6.49 0.70 7.80
C PHE A 21 -7.92 1.00 8.26
N GLU A 22 -8.07 1.68 9.40
CA GLU A 22 -9.38 2.14 9.88
C GLU A 22 -9.88 3.37 9.10
N ASP A 23 -8.96 4.21 8.60
CA ASP A 23 -9.23 5.39 7.78
C ASP A 23 -8.36 5.35 6.50
N PRO A 24 -8.98 5.30 5.31
CA PRO A 24 -8.26 5.33 4.03
C PRO A 24 -7.30 6.50 3.87
N ASN A 25 -7.64 7.69 4.37
CA ASN A 25 -6.76 8.86 4.25
C ASN A 25 -5.51 8.72 5.12
N GLN A 26 -5.66 8.09 6.28
CA GLN A 26 -4.54 7.81 7.17
C GLN A 26 -3.63 6.72 6.59
N ALA A 27 -4.21 5.67 5.99
CA ALA A 27 -3.46 4.60 5.33
C ALA A 27 -2.60 5.15 4.18
N VAL A 28 -3.19 6.00 3.31
CA VAL A 28 -2.46 6.68 2.22
C VAL A 28 -1.32 7.54 2.79
N SER A 29 -1.61 8.37 3.79
CA SER A 29 -0.59 9.24 4.37
C SER A 29 0.55 8.46 5.03
N LEU A 30 0.27 7.30 5.64
CA LEU A 30 1.28 6.44 6.25
C LEU A 30 2.12 5.74 5.17
N CYS A 31 1.47 5.17 4.15
CA CYS A 31 2.13 4.52 3.01
C CYS A 31 3.13 5.47 2.34
N LEU A 32 2.69 6.67 1.95
CA LEU A 32 3.55 7.64 1.28
C LEU A 32 4.69 8.14 2.17
N LYS A 33 4.46 8.24 3.48
CA LYS A 33 5.52 8.62 4.43
C LYS A 33 6.60 7.53 4.53
N ASP A 34 6.20 6.27 4.62
CA ASP A 34 7.13 5.15 4.73
C ASP A 34 7.87 4.93 3.39
N ALA A 35 7.17 5.07 2.26
CA ALA A 35 7.76 5.07 0.92
C ALA A 35 8.85 6.15 0.77
N SER A 36 8.56 7.38 1.23
CA SER A 36 9.54 8.46 1.19
C SER A 36 10.76 8.17 2.07
N ALA A 37 10.58 7.50 3.20
CA ALA A 37 11.67 7.09 4.08
C ALA A 37 12.58 6.01 3.46
N THR A 38 12.06 5.20 2.53
CA THR A 38 12.83 4.21 1.76
C THR A 38 13.38 4.75 0.44
N GLY A 39 13.06 6.00 0.10
CA GLY A 39 13.54 6.68 -1.10
C GLY A 39 12.69 6.43 -2.35
N ILE A 40 11.46 5.94 -2.19
CA ILE A 40 10.48 5.78 -3.27
C ILE A 40 9.73 7.11 -3.44
N ALA A 41 9.56 7.55 -4.69
CA ALA A 41 8.79 8.76 -4.95
C ALA A 41 7.28 8.47 -4.85
N GLU A 42 6.52 9.43 -4.33
CA GLU A 42 5.05 9.33 -4.24
C GLU A 42 4.41 8.98 -5.59
N ALA A 43 4.88 9.59 -6.68
CA ALA A 43 4.37 9.30 -8.02
C ALA A 43 4.56 7.83 -8.42
N ASP A 44 5.66 7.20 -8.02
CA ASP A 44 5.94 5.80 -8.36
C ASP A 44 5.06 4.86 -7.53
N VAL A 45 4.78 5.17 -6.26
CA VAL A 45 3.84 4.40 -5.42
C VAL A 45 2.42 4.49 -5.97
N VAL A 46 2.00 5.67 -6.40
CA VAL A 46 0.68 5.88 -7.00
C VAL A 46 0.56 5.15 -8.32
N ASP A 47 1.61 5.10 -9.15
CA ASP A 47 1.63 4.35 -10.40
C ASP A 47 1.57 2.83 -10.17
N ALA A 48 2.32 2.32 -9.19
CA ALA A 48 2.26 0.92 -8.74
C ALA A 48 0.85 0.51 -8.29
N ALA A 49 0.14 1.41 -7.62
CA ALA A 49 -1.25 1.22 -7.23
C ALA A 49 -2.29 1.41 -8.38
N GLY A 50 -1.85 1.54 -9.63
CA GLY A 50 -2.73 1.74 -10.78
C GLY A 50 -3.37 3.13 -10.84
N GLY A 51 -2.78 4.13 -10.18
CA GLY A 51 -3.21 5.52 -10.19
C GLY A 51 -4.16 5.94 -9.06
N ASP A 52 -4.66 5.00 -8.26
CA ASP A 52 -5.52 5.27 -7.10
C ASP A 52 -5.07 4.45 -5.88
N LEU A 53 -4.10 5.00 -5.15
CA LEU A 53 -3.52 4.37 -3.97
C LEU A 53 -4.58 4.12 -2.88
N ALA A 54 -5.55 5.01 -2.70
CA ALA A 54 -6.58 4.82 -1.67
C ALA A 54 -7.46 3.62 -1.98
N ALA A 55 -7.93 3.50 -3.23
CA ALA A 55 -8.75 2.38 -3.66
C ALA A 55 -7.97 1.05 -3.59
N HIS A 56 -6.70 1.06 -4.01
CA HIS A 56 -5.84 -0.12 -3.97
C HIS A 56 -5.62 -0.63 -2.54
N LEU A 57 -5.24 0.25 -1.60
CA LEU A 57 -5.03 -0.11 -0.19
C LEU A 57 -6.27 -0.74 0.46
N ILE A 58 -7.47 -0.22 0.17
CA ILE A 58 -8.73 -0.78 0.68
C ILE A 58 -8.97 -2.17 0.09
N ALA A 59 -8.84 -2.32 -1.24
CA ALA A 59 -9.11 -3.58 -1.93
C ALA A 59 -8.20 -4.71 -1.43
N GLU A 60 -6.90 -4.47 -1.34
CA GLU A 60 -5.93 -5.45 -0.87
C GLU A 60 -6.16 -5.81 0.61
N SER A 61 -6.49 -4.82 1.45
CA SER A 61 -6.76 -5.08 2.88
C SER A 61 -7.99 -5.93 3.10
N MET A 62 -9.05 -5.72 2.30
CA MET A 62 -10.23 -6.57 2.33
C MET A 62 -9.90 -7.99 1.88
N ALA A 63 -9.12 -8.15 0.81
CA ALA A 63 -8.71 -9.45 0.30
C ALA A 63 -7.87 -10.24 1.33
N ILE A 64 -6.93 -9.58 2.01
CA ILE A 64 -6.11 -10.17 3.07
C ILE A 64 -6.96 -10.56 4.28
N ALA A 65 -7.90 -9.70 4.69
CA ALA A 65 -8.80 -10.00 5.80
C ALA A 65 -9.68 -11.23 5.49
N GLU A 66 -10.29 -11.29 4.30
CA GLU A 66 -11.09 -12.43 3.86
C GLU A 66 -10.26 -13.72 3.82
N ALA A 67 -9.03 -13.67 3.32
CA ALA A 67 -8.14 -14.83 3.23
C ALA A 67 -7.68 -15.37 4.60
N ARG A 68 -7.76 -14.58 5.68
CA ARG A 68 -7.41 -15.01 7.05
C ARG A 68 -8.58 -15.62 7.83
N GLU A 69 -9.82 -15.43 7.37
CA GLU A 69 -11.02 -15.94 8.03
C GLU A 69 -11.41 -17.38 7.60
N ASP A 70 -10.77 -17.92 6.56
CA ASP A 70 -10.89 -19.31 6.08
C ASP A 70 -9.81 -20.25 6.68
#